data_AF-A0A821WTC6-F1
#
_entry.id   AF-A0A821WTC6-F1
#
_cell.length_a   1.000
_cell.length_b   1.000
_cell.length_c   1.000
_cell.angle_alpha   90.00
_cell.angle_beta   90.00
_cell.angle_gamma   90.00
#
_symmetry.space_group_name_H-M   'P 1'
#
loop_
_entity.id
_entity.type
_entity.pdbx_description
1 polymer ?
#
loop_
_entity_poly.entity_id
_entity_poly.type
_entity_poly.pdbx_seq_one_letter_code
_entity_poly.pdbx_strand_id
1 'polypeptide(L)'
;MPFNYPNQPPIDFLNAQPLYGRPVTMHSFPDKVDVLIVGAGPAGLMAAHALSSFGISVRVIDQRPNSVIAGQADGIQPRTIEVLQSYGLASRLIKEGNQMWCVFIRSLNTSKILPIHEYNQIWIPKLPLIKSW
;
A
#
# COMPACT_ATOMS: atom_id res chain seq x y z
N MET A 1 -12.11 -16.34 -10.39
CA MET A 1 -11.32 -17.60 -10.38
C MET A 1 -10.00 -17.30 -9.68
N PRO A 2 -9.52 -18.09 -8.71
CA PRO A 2 -8.22 -17.82 -8.11
C PRO A 2 -7.14 -18.09 -9.17
N PHE A 3 -6.29 -17.10 -9.40
CA PHE A 3 -5.16 -17.19 -10.33
C PHE A 3 -4.12 -18.11 -9.71
N ASN A 4 -4.01 -19.33 -10.22
CA ASN A 4 -3.13 -20.36 -9.69
C ASN A 4 -1.71 -20.11 -10.21
N TYR A 5 -0.81 -19.64 -9.34
CA TYR A 5 0.61 -19.50 -9.67
C TYR A 5 1.20 -20.91 -9.85
N PRO A 6 1.75 -21.25 -11.04
CA PRO A 6 2.42 -22.52 -11.21
C PRO A 6 3.69 -22.51 -10.34
N ASN A 7 3.68 -23.32 -9.29
CA ASN A 7 4.80 -23.60 -8.36
C ASN A 7 4.93 -22.74 -7.09
N GLN A 8 3.89 -22.03 -6.63
CA GLN A 8 3.89 -21.53 -5.24
C GLN A 8 3.11 -22.49 -4.34
N PRO A 9 3.71 -23.04 -3.26
CA PRO A 9 2.93 -23.72 -2.24
C PRO A 9 1.89 -22.73 -1.67
N PRO A 10 0.68 -23.19 -1.31
CA PRO A 10 -0.31 -22.34 -0.66
C PRO A 10 0.35 -21.64 0.53
N ILE A 11 0.20 -20.32 0.64
CA ILE A 11 0.72 -19.59 1.80
C ILE A 11 -0.11 -20.04 3.00
N ASP A 12 0.44 -20.97 3.78
CA ASP A 12 -0.16 -21.44 5.02
C ASP A 12 -0.01 -20.32 6.07
N PHE A 13 -0.96 -19.41 6.11
CA PHE A 13 -0.97 -18.27 7.03
C PHE A 13 -1.10 -18.66 8.50
N LEU A 14 -1.49 -19.91 8.81
CA LEU A 14 -1.58 -20.43 10.17
C LEU A 14 -0.22 -20.88 10.70
N ASN A 15 0.68 -21.34 9.81
CA ASN A 15 2.06 -21.75 10.14
C ASN A 15 3.15 -20.84 9.52
N ALA A 16 2.77 -19.74 8.87
CA ALA A 16 3.70 -18.79 8.28
C ALA A 16 4.55 -18.17 9.39
N GLN A 17 5.78 -18.66 9.54
CA GLN A 17 6.75 -18.08 10.45
C GLN A 17 6.97 -16.60 10.05
N PRO A 18 6.96 -15.66 11.00
CA PRO A 18 7.34 -14.28 10.69
C PRO A 18 8.73 -14.30 10.05
N LEU A 19 8.92 -13.59 8.94
CA LEU A 19 10.21 -13.53 8.21
C LEU A 19 11.35 -12.88 9.04
N TYR A 20 11.08 -12.51 10.28
CA TYR A 20 12.05 -12.02 11.24
C TYR A 20 12.98 -13.16 11.67
N GLY A 21 14.24 -13.12 11.25
CA GLY A 21 15.29 -14.05 11.71
C GLY A 21 15.61 -15.23 10.79
N ARG A 22 14.96 -15.35 9.62
CA ARG A 22 15.44 -16.27 8.58
C ARG A 22 16.73 -15.67 8.00
N PRO A 23 17.86 -16.42 7.94
CA PRO A 23 19.07 -15.90 7.31
C PRO A 23 18.71 -15.49 5.89
N VAL A 24 18.98 -14.23 5.54
CA VAL A 24 18.84 -13.75 4.17
C VAL A 24 19.80 -14.59 3.37
N THR A 25 19.32 -15.64 2.69
CA THR A 25 20.13 -16.38 1.75
C THR A 25 20.55 -15.37 0.70
N MET A 26 21.85 -15.04 0.68
CA MET A 26 22.50 -14.29 -0.38
C MET A 26 22.39 -15.12 -1.66
N HIS A 27 21.21 -15.17 -2.25
CA HIS A 27 21.06 -15.67 -3.60
C HIS A 27 21.76 -14.67 -4.51
N SER A 28 22.73 -15.16 -5.28
CA SER A 28 23.29 -14.43 -6.41
C SER A 28 22.10 -13.97 -7.26
N PHE A 29 21.84 -12.67 -7.24
CA PHE A 29 20.71 -12.13 -7.94
C PHE A 29 20.91 -12.30 -9.44
N PRO A 30 19.87 -12.62 -10.24
CA PRO A 30 20.01 -12.64 -11.69
C PRO A 30 20.45 -11.25 -12.18
N ASP A 31 21.43 -11.22 -13.07
CA ASP A 31 22.04 -10.00 -13.65
C ASP A 31 21.05 -9.22 -14.52
N LYS A 32 19.98 -9.88 -14.98
CA LYS A 32 18.94 -9.31 -15.84
C LYS A 32 17.55 -9.55 -15.25
N VAL A 33 16.73 -8.50 -15.30
CA VAL A 33 15.30 -8.52 -14.96
C VAL A 33 14.55 -7.73 -16.02
N ASP A 34 13.27 -8.04 -16.22
CA ASP A 34 12.44 -7.33 -17.19
C ASP A 34 12.07 -5.94 -16.68
N VAL A 35 11.83 -5.83 -15.37
CA VAL A 35 11.45 -4.56 -14.72
C VAL A 35 12.23 -4.37 -13.41
N LEU A 36 12.85 -3.20 -13.27
CA LEU A 36 13.45 -2.73 -12.04
C LEU A 36 12.62 -1.58 -11.46
N ILE A 37 12.05 -1.78 -10.28
CA ILE A 37 11.28 -0.79 -9.53
C ILE A 37 12.18 -0.17 -8.47
N VAL A 38 12.24 1.15 -8.45
CA VAL A 38 13.00 1.92 -7.46
C VAL A 38 12.03 2.52 -6.45
N GLY A 39 12.07 2.03 -5.21
CA GLY A 39 11.24 2.41 -4.08
C GLY A 39 10.27 1.30 -3.65
N ALA A 40 10.43 0.78 -2.44
CA ALA A 40 9.55 -0.16 -1.77
C ALA A 40 8.43 0.54 -0.97
N GLY A 41 7.90 1.64 -1.52
CA GLY A 41 6.70 2.30 -0.99
C GLY A 41 5.40 1.61 -1.45
N PRO A 42 4.23 2.14 -1.06
CA PRO A 42 2.93 1.58 -1.46
C PRO A 42 2.77 1.44 -2.98
N ALA A 43 3.20 2.45 -3.74
CA ALA A 43 3.14 2.43 -5.20
C ALA A 43 4.05 1.35 -5.81
N GLY A 44 5.32 1.28 -5.35
CA GLY A 44 6.29 0.34 -5.90
C GLY A 44 5.96 -1.12 -5.55
N LEU A 45 5.54 -1.39 -4.32
CA LEU A 45 5.10 -2.73 -3.90
C LEU A 45 3.83 -3.16 -4.62
N MET A 46 2.87 -2.25 -4.84
CA MET A 46 1.67 -2.55 -5.59
C MET A 46 1.98 -2.87 -7.06
N ALA A 47 2.86 -2.09 -7.69
CA ALA A 47 3.30 -2.35 -9.06
C ALA A 47 4.06 -3.69 -9.17
N ALA A 48 4.94 -3.98 -8.21
CA ALA A 48 5.66 -5.25 -8.16
C ALA A 48 4.70 -6.43 -8.03
N HIS A 49 3.70 -6.33 -7.16
CA HIS A 49 2.69 -7.38 -6.99
C HIS A 49 1.87 -7.59 -8.25
N ALA A 50 1.42 -6.51 -8.90
CA ALA A 50 0.64 -6.58 -10.12
C ALA A 50 1.44 -7.25 -11.26
N LEU A 51 2.69 -6.83 -11.49
CA LEU A 51 3.54 -7.39 -12.55
C LEU A 51 3.96 -8.83 -12.25
N SER A 52 4.28 -9.14 -10.98
CA SER A 52 4.57 -10.51 -10.55
C SER A 52 3.37 -11.44 -10.74
N SER A 53 2.14 -10.91 -10.64
CA SER A 53 0.92 -11.68 -10.91
C SER A 53 0.81 -12.11 -12.37
N PHE A 54 1.45 -11.39 -13.29
CA PHE A 54 1.52 -11.76 -14.71
C PHE A 54 2.77 -12.59 -15.07
N GLY A 55 3.58 -13.02 -14.08
CA GLY A 55 4.78 -13.83 -14.30
C GLY A 55 5.99 -13.05 -14.84
N ILE A 56 5.98 -11.72 -14.77
CA ILE A 56 7.07 -10.87 -15.21
C ILE A 56 8.20 -10.89 -14.16
N SER A 57 9.46 -10.96 -14.61
CA SER A 57 10.62 -10.89 -13.70
C SER A 57 10.81 -9.46 -13.21
N VAL A 58 10.39 -9.20 -11.97
CA VAL A 58 10.45 -7.88 -11.35
C VAL A 58 11.40 -7.87 -10.17
N ARG A 59 12.19 -6.80 -10.05
CA ARG A 59 12.97 -6.50 -8.86
C ARG A 59 12.59 -5.15 -8.27
N VAL A 60 12.47 -5.10 -6.95
CA VAL A 60 12.31 -3.85 -6.20
C VAL A 60 13.59 -3.57 -5.44
N ILE A 61 14.10 -2.35 -5.55
CA ILE A 61 15.19 -1.84 -4.72
C ILE A 61 14.69 -0.65 -3.89
N ASP A 62 15.13 -0.54 -2.64
CA ASP A 62 14.85 0.62 -1.79
C ASP A 62 16.16 1.04 -1.11
N GLN A 63 16.28 2.34 -0.81
CA GLN A 63 17.45 2.87 -0.11
C GLN A 63 17.44 2.50 1.38
N ARG A 64 16.26 2.25 1.97
CA ARG A 64 16.13 1.87 3.37
C ARG A 64 16.65 0.45 3.58
N PRO A 65 17.45 0.22 4.63
CA PRO A 65 18.03 -1.10 4.88
C PRO A 65 16.99 -2.14 5.29
N ASN A 66 15.91 -1.70 5.95
CA ASN A 66 14.90 -2.57 6.54
C ASN A 66 13.49 -2.14 6.10
N SER A 67 12.54 -3.07 6.22
CA SER A 67 11.12 -2.74 6.08
C SER A 67 10.68 -1.72 7.13
N VAL A 68 9.73 -0.87 6.75
CA VAL A 68 9.18 0.14 7.62
C VAL A 68 8.25 -0.53 8.64
N ILE A 69 8.59 -0.44 9.93
CA ILE A 69 7.78 -1.01 11.03
C ILE A 69 6.51 -0.19 11.27
N ALA A 70 6.62 1.14 11.18
CA ALA A 70 5.50 2.07 11.31
C ALA A 70 5.52 3.07 10.15
N GLY A 71 4.51 2.97 9.26
CA GLY A 71 4.36 3.83 8.11
C GLY A 71 3.76 5.20 8.47
N GLN A 72 3.87 6.15 7.54
CA GLN A 72 3.26 7.48 7.66
C GLN A 72 1.78 7.51 7.22
N ALA A 73 1.31 6.46 6.53
CA ALA A 73 -0.03 6.37 5.97
C ALA A 73 -0.81 5.24 6.66
N ASP A 74 -2.00 5.56 7.14
CA ASP A 74 -2.91 4.69 7.88
C ASP A 74 -4.33 4.65 7.27
N GLY A 75 -4.74 5.72 6.58
CA GLY A 75 -6.04 5.81 5.90
C GLY A 75 -6.07 5.05 4.57
N ILE A 76 -7.03 4.12 4.43
CA ILE A 76 -7.33 3.43 3.16
C ILE A 76 -8.73 3.85 2.69
N GLN A 77 -8.84 4.28 1.43
CA GLN A 77 -10.12 4.63 0.82
C GLN A 77 -10.90 3.38 0.39
N PRO A 78 -12.25 3.42 0.39
CA PRO A 78 -13.08 2.31 -0.09
C PRO A 78 -12.70 1.84 -1.50
N ARG A 79 -12.42 2.78 -2.40
CA ARG A 79 -11.99 2.45 -3.77
C ARG A 79 -10.65 1.70 -3.81
N THR A 80 -9.73 1.98 -2.89
CA THR A 80 -8.48 1.22 -2.75
C THR A 80 -8.76 -0.20 -2.26
N ILE A 81 -9.73 -0.40 -1.35
CA ILE A 81 -10.14 -1.73 -0.88
C ILE A 81 -10.67 -2.58 -2.05
N GLU A 82 -11.49 -2.00 -2.93
CA GLU A 82 -11.99 -2.69 -4.13
C GLU A 82 -10.85 -3.15 -5.06
N VAL A 83 -9.83 -2.32 -5.25
CA VAL A 83 -8.63 -2.69 -6.01
C VAL A 83 -7.90 -3.84 -5.31
N LEU A 84 -7.65 -3.73 -4.00
CA LEU A 84 -6.97 -4.78 -3.24
C LEU A 84 -7.76 -6.09 -3.20
N GLN A 85 -9.09 -6.04 -3.33
CA GLN A 85 -9.94 -7.22 -3.43
C GLN A 85 -9.68 -8.00 -4.73
N SER A 86 -9.42 -7.29 -5.83
CA SER A 86 -9.07 -7.90 -7.12
C SER A 86 -7.74 -8.65 -7.07
N TYR A 87 -6.85 -8.27 -6.15
CA TYR A 87 -5.56 -8.92 -5.88
C TYR A 87 -5.60 -9.90 -4.70
N GLY A 88 -6.76 -10.15 -4.09
CA GLY A 88 -6.89 -11.07 -2.96
C GLY A 88 -6.31 -10.57 -1.63
N LEU A 89 -5.96 -9.28 -1.53
CA LEU A 89 -5.36 -8.67 -0.34
C LEU A 89 -6.40 -8.07 0.63
N ALA A 90 -7.62 -7.81 0.16
CA ALA A 90 -8.64 -7.11 0.94
C ALA A 90 -9.12 -7.87 2.19
N SER A 91 -9.25 -9.20 2.13
CA SER A 91 -9.79 -10.00 3.25
C SER A 91 -8.94 -9.87 4.50
N ARG A 92 -7.60 -9.93 4.34
CA ARG A 92 -6.65 -9.73 5.44
C ARG A 92 -6.66 -8.30 5.93
N LEU A 93 -6.66 -7.33 5.01
CA LEU A 93 -6.73 -5.90 5.36
C LEU A 93 -7.95 -5.58 6.21
N ILE A 94 -9.14 -6.08 5.85
CA ILE A 94 -10.38 -5.83 6.59
C ILE A 94 -10.37 -6.54 7.95
N LYS A 95 -9.74 -7.72 8.06
CA LYS A 95 -9.63 -8.46 9.31
C LYS A 95 -8.70 -7.78 10.32
N GLU A 96 -7.59 -7.22 9.85
CA GLU A 96 -6.56 -6.60 10.70
C GLU A 96 -6.76 -5.08 10.89
N GLY A 97 -7.50 -4.43 9.99
CA GLY A 97 -7.73 -2.99 10.00
C GLY A 97 -8.90 -2.54 10.89
N ASN A 98 -8.86 -1.29 11.33
CA ASN A 98 -9.95 -0.66 12.07
C ASN A 98 -10.92 0.06 11.13
N GLN A 99 -12.19 -0.31 11.18
CA GLN A 99 -13.24 0.34 10.40
C GLN A 99 -13.65 1.66 11.05
N MET A 100 -13.28 2.77 10.41
CA MET A 100 -13.68 4.11 10.82
C MET A 100 -14.95 4.54 10.09
N TRP A 101 -15.97 4.88 10.86
CA TRP A 101 -17.27 5.33 10.33
C TRP A 101 -17.30 6.82 9.99
N CYS A 102 -16.42 7.61 10.59
CA CYS A 102 -16.35 9.04 10.35
C CYS A 102 -14.94 9.56 10.57
N VAL A 103 -14.55 10.53 9.75
CA VAL A 103 -13.33 11.31 9.93
C VAL A 103 -13.71 12.78 9.85
N PHE A 104 -13.27 13.54 10.83
CA PHE A 104 -13.51 14.98 10.93
C PHE A 104 -12.20 15.73 10.78
N ILE A 105 -12.17 16.72 9.89
CA ILE A 105 -11.03 17.63 9.76
C ILE A 105 -11.39 18.96 10.41
N ARG A 106 -10.54 19.44 11.32
CA ARG A 106 -10.70 20.75 11.96
C ARG A 106 -9.76 21.77 11.35
N SER A 107 -10.31 22.86 10.83
CA SER A 107 -9.53 24.04 10.44
C SER A 107 -9.04 24.76 11.70
N LEU A 108 -7.72 24.93 11.84
CA LEU A 108 -7.14 25.66 12.97
C LEU A 108 -7.39 27.16 12.89
N ASN A 109 -7.54 27.71 11.67
CA ASN A 109 -7.79 29.13 11.46
C ASN A 109 -9.25 29.51 11.75
N THR A 110 -10.19 28.67 11.34
CA THR A 110 -11.63 28.97 11.43
C THR A 110 -12.34 28.29 12.61
N SER A 111 -11.64 27.41 13.35
CA SER A 111 -12.21 26.53 14.38
C SER A 111 -13.38 25.63 13.93
N LYS A 112 -13.69 25.60 12.63
CA LYS A 112 -14.76 24.78 12.04
C LYS A 112 -14.31 23.33 11.92
N ILE A 113 -15.22 22.40 12.26
CA ILE A 113 -15.06 20.95 12.09
C ILE A 113 -15.90 20.56 10.89
N LEU A 114 -15.30 19.87 9.94
CA LEU A 114 -15.95 19.51 8.68
C LEU A 114 -15.89 17.98 8.50
N PRO A 115 -17.05 17.30 8.38
CA PRO A 115 -17.08 15.86 8.13
C PRO A 115 -16.59 15.56 6.70
N ILE A 116 -15.76 14.52 6.54
CA ILE A 116 -15.24 14.12 5.22
C ILE A 116 -16.34 13.60 4.27
N HIS A 117 -17.49 13.12 4.77
CA HIS A 117 -18.55 12.59 3.90
C HIS A 117 -19.21 13.68 3.03
N GLU A 118 -19.21 14.95 3.44
CA GLU A 118 -19.89 16.03 2.71
C GLU A 118 -19.07 16.58 1.54
N TYR A 119 -17.86 16.05 1.34
CA TYR A 119 -16.90 16.59 0.37
C TYR A 119 -16.80 15.77 -0.90
N ASN A 120 -17.91 15.67 -1.63
CA ASN A 120 -17.89 15.32 -3.06
C ASN A 120 -17.96 16.56 -3.98
N GLN A 121 -17.90 17.77 -3.42
CA GLN A 121 -17.90 19.06 -4.15
C GLN A 121 -17.13 20.16 -3.40
N ILE A 122 -15.83 19.98 -3.10
CA ILE A 122 -14.99 21.13 -2.72
C ILE A 122 -14.63 21.92 -3.98
N TRP A 123 -15.51 22.85 -4.35
CA TRP A 123 -15.10 24.04 -5.08
C TRP A 123 -14.47 25.00 -4.06
N ILE A 124 -13.14 25.12 -4.03
CA ILE A 124 -12.48 26.19 -3.27
C ILE A 124 -12.61 27.46 -4.11
N PRO A 125 -13.45 28.46 -3.74
CA PRO A 125 -13.33 29.77 -4.36
C PRO A 125 -11.93 30.31 -4.08
N LYS A 126 -11.24 30.81 -5.12
CA LYS A 126 -9.92 31.44 -5.06
C LYS A 126 -9.84 32.38 -3.85
N LEU A 127 -9.20 31.93 -2.76
CA LEU A 127 -8.65 32.89 -1.80
C LEU A 127 -7.43 33.56 -2.45
N PRO A 128 -7.29 34.88 -2.34
CA PRO A 128 -6.13 35.57 -2.88
C PRO A 128 -4.89 35.13 -2.10
N LEU A 129 -3.89 34.68 -2.85
CA LEU A 129 -2.47 34.59 -2.53
C LEU A 129 -2.07 35.20 -1.17
N ILE A 130 -1.69 34.34 -0.22
CA ILE A 130 -0.67 34.69 0.77
C ILE A 130 0.52 33.75 0.56
N LYS A 131 1.67 34.40 0.38
CA LYS A 131 2.97 33.82 0.07
C LYS A 131 3.54 33.03 1.25
N SER A 132 4.37 32.06 0.87
CA SER A 132 5.53 31.51 1.58
C SER A 132 5.31 30.67 2.85
N TRP A 133 5.91 29.46 2.74
CA TRP A 133 6.23 28.42 3.72
C TRP A 133 5.13 27.39 3.99
#